data_AF-A0A822G278-F1
#
_entry.id   AF-A0A822G278-F1
#
_cell.length_a   1.000
_cell.length_b   1.000
_cell.length_c   1.000
_cell.angle_alpha   90.00
_cell.angle_beta   90.00
_cell.angle_gamma   90.00
#
_symmetry.space_group_name_H-M   'P 1'
#
loop_
_entity.id
_entity.type
_entity.pdbx_description
1 polymer ?
#
loop_
_entity_poly.entity_id
_entity_poly.type
_entity_poly.pdbx_seq_one_letter_code
_entity_poly.pdbx_strand_id
1 'polypeptide(L)' 'SIPNFEELPCTAATRAIVSSKNRFLNILPIDATRVILSLLNDDPSTDYINGNYISVC' A
#
# COMPACT_ATOMS: atom_id res chain seq x y z
N SER A 1 0.42 -23.64 4.60
CA SER A 1 -0.85 -22.89 4.65
C SER A 1 -0.64 -21.54 4.02
N ILE A 2 -1.56 -21.09 3.17
CA ILE A 2 -1.51 -19.72 2.63
C ILE A 2 -1.64 -18.77 3.83
N PRO A 3 -0.76 -17.77 4.00
CA PRO A 3 -0.92 -16.77 5.04
C PRO A 3 -2.30 -16.13 4.92
N ASN A 4 -2.99 -15.89 6.05
CA ASN A 4 -4.23 -15.15 6.01
C ASN A 4 -3.94 -13.67 5.75
N PHE A 5 -3.84 -13.29 4.48
CA PHE A 5 -3.53 -11.92 4.07
C PHE A 5 -4.70 -10.96 4.36
N GLU A 6 -5.91 -11.46 4.62
CA GLU A 6 -7.09 -10.64 4.93
C GLU A 6 -7.02 -9.95 6.31
N GLU A 7 -6.19 -10.46 7.23
CA GLU A 7 -6.02 -9.87 8.56
C GLU A 7 -4.88 -8.83 8.63
N LEU A 8 -4.13 -8.64 7.53
CA LEU A 8 -2.99 -7.74 7.54
C LEU A 8 -3.42 -6.28 7.34
N PRO A 9 -2.75 -5.32 8.01
CA PRO A 9 -3.11 -3.93 7.93
C PRO A 9 -2.79 -3.32 6.55
N CYS A 10 -3.70 -2.44 6.09
CA CYS A 10 -3.56 -1.64 4.87
C CYS A 10 -3.73 -0.14 5.19
N THR A 11 -3.22 0.31 6.33
CA THR A 11 -3.48 1.65 6.89
C THR A 11 -2.96 2.79 6.02
N ALA A 12 -1.85 2.59 5.30
CA ALA A 12 -1.35 3.59 4.36
C ALA A 12 -2.31 3.77 3.17
N ALA A 13 -2.87 2.66 2.68
CA ALA A 13 -3.75 2.63 1.52
C ALA A 13 -5.16 3.17 1.80
N THR A 14 -5.61 3.18 3.06
CA THR A 14 -6.92 3.69 3.48
C THR A 14 -6.92 5.19 3.78
N ARG A 15 -5.77 5.88 3.70
CA ARG A 15 -5.69 7.34 3.86
C ARG A 15 -6.48 8.02 2.74
N ALA A 16 -7.39 8.94 3.10
CA ALA A 16 -8.21 9.69 2.14
C ALA A 16 -7.36 10.37 1.06
N ILE A 17 -6.19 10.89 1.42
CA ILE A 17 -5.27 11.60 0.52
C ILE A 17 -4.68 10.75 -0.61
N VAL A 18 -4.69 9.42 -0.49
CA VAL A 18 -4.17 8.49 -1.52
C VAL A 18 -5.28 7.62 -2.12
N SER A 19 -6.53 7.80 -1.70
CA SER A 19 -7.68 7.00 -2.16
C SER A 19 -7.84 7.01 -3.69
N SER A 20 -7.58 8.15 -4.33
CA SER A 20 -7.59 8.31 -5.78
C SER A 20 -6.45 7.59 -6.51
N LYS A 21 -5.40 7.17 -5.78
CA LYS A 21 -4.26 6.41 -6.32
C LYS A 21 -4.52 4.90 -6.32
N ASN A 22 -5.66 4.45 -5.81
CA ASN A 22 -6.12 3.07 -5.87
C ASN A 22 -7.15 2.89 -7.00
N ARG A 23 -6.87 1.99 -7.95
CA ARG A 23 -7.81 1.67 -9.03
C ARG A 23 -9.10 1.03 -8.51
N PHE A 24 -8.98 0.19 -7.48
CA PHE A 24 -10.09 -0.50 -6.84
C PHE A 24 -9.93 -0.38 -5.33
N LEU A 25 -10.99 0.04 -4.62
CA LEU A 25 -10.94 0.25 -3.17
C LEU A 25 -10.87 -1.05 -2.38
N ASN A 26 -11.25 -2.17 -2.98
CA ASN A 26 -11.16 -3.50 -2.40
C ASN A 26 -9.83 -4.23 -2.71
N ILE A 27 -8.91 -3.59 -3.45
CA ILE A 27 -7.59 -4.15 -3.78
C ILE A 27 -6.53 -3.15 -3.30
N LEU A 28 -6.10 -3.32 -2.05
CA LEU A 28 -5.17 -2.42 -1.38
C LEU A 28 -3.84 -3.13 -1.06
N PRO A 29 -2.70 -2.41 -1.09
CA PRO A 29 -1.43 -2.98 -0.69
C PRO A 29 -1.35 -3.17 0.82
N ILE A 30 -0.74 -4.27 1.23
CA ILE A 30 -0.49 -4.59 2.64
C ILE A 30 0.69 -3.77 3.16
N ASP A 31 0.56 -3.18 4.35
CA ASP A 31 1.57 -2.28 4.92
C ASP A 31 2.94 -2.93 5.07
N ALA A 32 2.98 -4.22 5.47
CA ALA A 32 4.21 -4.94 5.77
C ALA A 32 5.15 -5.12 4.57
N THR A 33 4.61 -5.15 3.34
CA THR A 33 5.40 -5.38 2.13
C THR A 33 5.16 -4.34 1.05
N ARG A 34 4.45 -3.25 1.36
CA ARG A 34 4.17 -2.20 0.37
C ARG A 34 5.46 -1.56 -0.10
N VAL A 35 5.45 -1.12 -1.35
CA VAL A 35 6.50 -0.24 -1.86
C VAL A 35 6.31 1.15 -1.23
N ILE A 36 7.36 1.68 -0.61
CA ILE A 36 7.39 3.04 -0.04
C ILE A 36 8.26 3.90 -0.97
N LEU A 37 7.67 4.92 -1.58
CA LEU A 37 8.38 5.86 -2.43
C LEU A 37 9.06 6.95 -1.59
N SER A 38 10.02 7.66 -2.18
CA SER A 38 10.60 8.84 -1.55
C SER A 38 9.56 9.96 -1.46
N LEU A 39 9.50 10.61 -0.29
CA LEU A 39 8.64 11.77 -0.07
C LEU A 39 9.14 12.95 -0.91
N LEU A 40 8.24 13.62 -1.62
CA LEU A 40 8.54 14.81 -2.42
C LEU A 40 7.89 16.03 -1.78
N ASN A 41 8.68 17.10 -1.58
CA ASN A 41 8.19 18.42 -1.10
C ASN A 41 7.32 18.34 0.17
N ASP A 42 7.62 17.42 1.08
CA ASP A 42 6.82 17.15 2.29
C ASP A 42 5.35 16.78 2.03
N ASP A 43 4.97 16.39 0.79
CA ASP A 43 3.62 15.93 0.46
C ASP A 43 3.44 14.47 0.88
N PRO A 44 2.64 14.19 1.93
CA PRO A 44 2.51 12.86 2.51
C PRO A 44 1.63 11.92 1.68
N SER A 45 1.24 12.31 0.46
CA SER A 45 0.65 11.44 -0.55
C SER A 45 1.70 10.80 -1.46
N THR A 46 2.90 11.37 -1.54
CA THR A 46 3.90 11.03 -2.57
C THR A 46 4.73 9.79 -2.24
N ASP A 47 4.72 9.36 -0.97
CA ASP A 47 5.37 8.12 -0.52
C ASP A 47 4.57 6.85 -0.88
N TYR A 48 3.41 7.01 -1.50
CA TYR A 48 2.45 5.94 -1.74
C TYR A 48 2.31 5.53 -3.21
N ILE A 49 2.40 4.23 -3.44
CA ILE A 49 1.98 3.54 -4.66
C ILE A 49 1.26 2.24 -4.27
N ASN A 50 0.23 1.86 -5.03
CA ASN A 50 -0.42 0.57 -4.85
C ASN A 50 0.47 -0.54 -5.45
N GLY A 51 1.28 -1.17 -4.60
CA GLY A 51 2.16 -2.27 -4.98
C GLY A 51 2.88 -2.88 -3.77
N ASN A 52 3.20 -4.17 -3.87
CA ASN A 52 3.88 -4.94 -2.84
C ASN A 52 5.10 -5.67 -3.40
N TYR A 53 6.13 -5.85 -2.58
CA TYR A 53 7.22 -6.78 -2.87
C TYR A 53 6.74 -8.23 -2.78
N ILE A 54 7.17 -9.05 -3.73
CA ILE A 54 6.94 -10.49 -3.74
C ILE A 54 8.29 -11.19 -3.64
N SER A 55 8.45 -12.03 -2.63
CA SER A 55 9.61 -12.90 -2.53
C SER A 55 9.48 -14.00 -3.58
N VAL A 56 10.44 -14.09 -4.49
CA VAL A 56 10.59 -15.24 -5.38
C VAL A 56 11.58 -16.23 -4.76
N CYS A 57 11.27 -17.51 -4.87
CA CYS A 57 12.12 -18.62 -4.43
C CYS A 57 13.05 -19.05 -5.57
#